data_AF-A0A973FZB0-F1
#
_entry.id   AF-A0A973FZB0-F1
#
_cell.length_a   1.000
_cell.length_b   1.000
_cell.length_c   1.000
_cell.angle_alpha   90.00
_cell.angle_beta   90.00
_cell.angle_gamma   90.00
#
_symmetry.space_group_name_H-M   'P 1'
#
loop_
_entity.id
_entity.type
_entity.pdbx_description
1 polymer ?
#
loop_
_entity_poly.entity_id
_entity_poly.type
_entity_poly.pdbx_seq_one_letter_code
_entity_poly.pdbx_strand_id
1 'polypeptide(L)'
;MSLVLAVYGKGGIGKSTTSANISAALALKGAKVLQIGCDPKHDSTFPITGKLQKTVIEALEEVDFHHEELSPEDIIEKGFAGIDG
;
A
#
# COMPACT_ATOMS: atom_id res chain seq x y z
N MET A 1 -16.48 -4.75 11.24
CA MET A 1 -15.95 -5.97 10.58
C MET A 1 -15.14 -5.54 9.38
N SER A 2 -13.93 -6.04 9.23
CA SER A 2 -13.03 -5.74 8.10
C SER A 2 -12.93 -6.95 7.18
N LEU A 3 -12.94 -6.73 5.86
CA LEU A 3 -12.64 -7.75 4.87
C LEU A 3 -11.14 -7.66 4.54
N VAL A 4 -10.43 -8.78 4.61
CA VAL A 4 -9.00 -8.88 4.26
C VAL A 4 -8.87 -9.70 2.99
N LEU A 5 -8.18 -9.15 2.00
CA LEU A 5 -7.92 -9.79 0.70
C LEU A 5 -6.41 -9.93 0.50
N ALA A 6 -5.97 -11.12 0.07
CA ALA A 6 -4.59 -11.37 -0.30
C ALA A 6 -4.52 -11.80 -1.77
N VAL A 7 -3.72 -11.08 -2.57
CA VAL A 7 -3.61 -11.29 -4.02
C VAL A 7 -2.28 -11.94 -4.36
N TYR A 8 -2.33 -13.19 -4.84
CA TYR A 8 -1.16 -14.00 -5.21
C TYR A 8 -1.08 -14.24 -6.72
N GLY A 9 0.07 -14.73 -7.18
CA GLY A 9 0.33 -15.04 -8.59
C GLY A 9 1.78 -14.83 -9.00
N LYS A 10 2.11 -15.31 -10.21
CA LYS A 10 3.46 -15.20 -10.79
C LYS A 10 3.94 -13.74 -10.87
N GLY A 11 5.26 -13.54 -10.89
CA GLY A 11 5.85 -12.25 -11.23
C GLY A 11 5.35 -11.75 -12.59
N GLY A 12 4.96 -10.48 -12.66
CA GLY A 12 4.47 -9.85 -13.91
C GLY A 12 3.04 -10.21 -14.34
N ILE A 13 2.29 -11.02 -13.58
CA ILE A 13 0.91 -11.42 -13.96
C ILE A 13 -0.14 -10.30 -13.78
N GLY A 14 0.23 -9.18 -13.17
CA GLY A 14 -0.67 -8.04 -12.95
C GLY A 14 -1.25 -7.91 -11.54
N LYS A 15 -0.66 -8.54 -10.52
CA LYS A 15 -1.14 -8.47 -9.12
C LYS A 15 -1.36 -7.03 -8.61
N SER A 16 -0.35 -6.16 -8.78
CA SER A 16 -0.41 -4.75 -8.36
C SER A 16 -1.50 -4.00 -9.12
N THR A 17 -1.59 -4.22 -10.43
CA THR A 17 -2.63 -3.63 -11.29
C THR A 17 -4.03 -4.03 -10.83
N THR A 18 -4.26 -5.32 -10.58
CA THR A 18 -5.55 -5.82 -10.10
C THR A 18 -5.86 -5.29 -8.70
N SER A 19 -4.89 -5.30 -7.79
CA SER A 19 -5.07 -4.83 -6.41
C SER A 19 -5.43 -3.35 -6.35
N ALA A 20 -4.71 -2.50 -7.09
CA ALA A 20 -5.00 -1.07 -7.18
C ALA A 20 -6.42 -0.78 -7.70
N ASN A 21 -6.86 -1.51 -8.74
CA ASN A 21 -8.20 -1.31 -9.29
C ASN A 21 -9.31 -1.86 -8.38
N ILE A 22 -9.08 -2.95 -7.65
CA ILE A 22 -10.01 -3.43 -6.62
C ILE A 22 -10.13 -2.38 -5.51
N SER A 23 -9.00 -1.86 -5.03
CA SER A 23 -8.96 -0.80 -4.01
C SER A 23 -9.72 0.44 -4.46
N ALA A 24 -9.49 0.91 -5.68
CA ALA A 24 -10.22 2.03 -6.28
C ALA A 24 -11.73 1.76 -6.38
N ALA A 25 -12.14 0.58 -6.86
CA ALA A 25 -13.54 0.23 -6.96
C ALA A 25 -14.25 0.18 -5.61
N LEU A 26 -13.57 -0.30 -4.56
CA LEU A 26 -14.10 -0.33 -3.19
C LEU A 26 -14.19 1.08 -2.59
N ALA A 27 -13.15 1.90 -2.76
CA ALA A 27 -13.13 3.28 -2.28
C ALA A 27 -14.23 4.14 -2.94
N LEU A 28 -14.41 4.01 -4.26
CA LEU A 28 -15.50 4.68 -4.99
C LEU A 28 -16.90 4.21 -4.56
N LYS A 29 -17.02 3.03 -3.94
CA LYS A 29 -18.25 2.53 -3.31
C LYS A 29 -18.40 2.98 -1.84
N GLY A 30 -17.54 3.86 -1.36
CA GLY A 30 -17.57 4.42 -0.01
C GLY A 30 -16.87 3.57 1.06
N ALA A 31 -16.15 2.50 0.67
CA ALA A 31 -15.38 1.72 1.62
C ALA A 31 -14.09 2.46 2.01
N LYS A 32 -13.68 2.32 3.28
CA LYS A 32 -12.31 2.65 3.70
C LYS A 32 -11.39 1.51 3.30
N VAL A 33 -10.31 1.82 2.58
CA VAL A 33 -9.41 0.83 1.99
C VAL A 33 -7.96 1.14 2.40
N LEU A 34 -7.25 0.11 2.84
CA LEU A 34 -5.80 0.09 3.03
C LEU A 34 -5.22 -0.95 2.07
N GLN A 35 -4.28 -0.54 1.21
CA GLN A 35 -3.56 -1.43 0.31
C GLN A 35 -2.10 -1.56 0.76
N ILE A 36 -1.66 -2.78 1.08
CA ILE A 36 -0.30 -3.05 1.54
C ILE A 36 0.48 -3.76 0.43
N GLY A 37 1.64 -3.22 0.06
CA GLY A 37 2.59 -3.89 -0.83
C GLY A 37 3.44 -4.90 -0.06
N CYS A 38 3.43 -6.18 -0.48
CA CYS A 38 4.21 -7.26 0.13
C CYS A 38 5.24 -7.86 -0.84
N ASP A 39 5.81 -7.03 -1.72
CA ASP A 39 6.77 -7.47 -2.75
C ASP A 39 8.00 -6.55 -2.71
N PRO A 40 9.24 -7.09 -2.77
CA PRO A 40 10.47 -6.29 -2.80
C PRO A 40 10.52 -5.25 -3.92
N LYS A 41 9.74 -5.41 -4.99
CA LYS A 41 9.63 -4.43 -6.08
C LYS A 41 8.97 -3.11 -5.65
N HIS A 42 8.23 -3.09 -4.53
CA HIS A 42 7.65 -1.91 -3.88
C HIS A 42 6.81 -0.97 -4.78
N ASP A 43 6.25 -1.48 -5.88
CA ASP A 43 5.44 -0.71 -6.85
C ASP A 43 3.93 -1.00 -6.76
N SER A 44 3.49 -1.68 -5.69
CA SER A 44 2.09 -2.09 -5.50
C SER A 44 1.12 -0.91 -5.45
N THR A 45 1.51 0.14 -4.72
CA THR A 45 0.68 1.32 -4.41
C THR A 45 0.94 2.48 -5.35
N PHE A 46 2.00 2.43 -6.17
CA PHE A 46 2.30 3.43 -7.20
C PHE A 46 1.07 3.82 -8.07
N PRO A 47 0.21 2.88 -8.54
CA PRO A 47 -0.95 3.25 -9.36
C PRO A 47 -2.00 4.10 -8.65
N ILE A 48 -2.05 4.07 -7.30
CA ILE A 48 -3.01 4.86 -6.52
C ILE A 48 -2.38 6.13 -5.92
N THR A 49 -1.08 6.13 -5.61
CA THR A 49 -0.40 7.31 -5.02
C THR A 49 0.28 8.19 -6.06
N GLY A 50 0.56 7.66 -7.27
CA GLY A 50 1.24 8.38 -8.35
C GLY A 50 2.74 8.56 -8.14
N LYS A 51 3.32 7.98 -7.09
CA LYS A 51 4.76 8.00 -6.80
C LYS A 51 5.21 6.72 -6.09
N LEU A 52 6.50 6.44 -6.13
CA LEU A 52 7.08 5.37 -5.31
C LEU A 52 7.17 5.88 -3.88
N GLN A 53 6.43 5.24 -2.98
CA GLN A 53 6.41 5.60 -1.57
C GLN A 53 7.68 5.12 -0.87
N LYS A 54 8.02 5.80 0.24
CA LYS A 54 8.99 5.29 1.19
C LYS A 54 8.50 3.93 1.70
N THR A 55 9.37 2.94 1.66
CA THR A 55 9.08 1.60 2.16
C THR A 55 9.22 1.55 3.68
N VAL A 56 8.58 0.55 4.30
CA VAL A 56 8.70 0.33 5.75
C VAL A 56 10.16 0.09 6.17
N ILE A 57 10.95 -0.60 5.33
CA ILE A 57 12.34 -0.89 5.66
C ILE A 57 13.21 0.38 5.60
N GLU A 58 12.97 1.29 4.66
CA GLU A 58 13.65 2.59 4.60
C GLU A 58 13.28 3.47 5.80
N ALA A 59 12.01 3.50 6.21
CA ALA A 59 11.58 4.22 7.39
C ALA A 59 12.22 3.68 8.68
N LEU A 60 12.35 2.36 8.80
CA LEU A 60 13.05 1.73 9.92
C LEU A 60 14.54 2.05 9.92
N GLU A 61 15.19 2.09 8.76
CA GLU A 61 16.61 2.43 8.65
C GLU A 61 16.89 3.87 9.14
N GLU A 62 15.98 4.82 8.90
CA GLU A 62 16.11 6.21 9.38
C GLU A 62 16.12 6.35 10.91
N VAL A 63 15.56 5.38 11.63
CA VAL A 63 15.48 5.35 13.11
C VAL A 63 16.32 4.24 13.73
N ASP A 64 17.35 3.75 13.02
CA ASP A 64 18.19 2.62 13.47
C ASP A 64 17.37 1.40 13.96
N PHE A 65 16.28 1.11 13.24
CA PHE A 65 15.35 0.01 13.50
C PHE A 65 14.58 0.08 14.83
N HIS A 66 14.57 1.23 15.50
CA HIS A 66 13.70 1.52 16.64
C HIS A 66 12.27 1.82 16.20
N HIS A 67 11.48 0.75 15.95
CA HIS A 67 10.10 0.86 15.46
C HIS A 67 9.16 1.70 16.34
N GLU A 68 9.47 1.86 17.62
CA GLU A 68 8.75 2.69 18.59
C GLU A 68 8.85 4.20 18.27
N GLU A 69 9.82 4.60 17.46
CA GLU A 69 10.00 5.98 16.98
C GLU A 69 9.16 6.28 15.73
N LEU A 70 8.56 5.26 15.11
CA LEU A 70 7.71 5.41 13.92
C LEU A 70 6.23 5.48 14.26
N SER A 71 5.53 6.32 13.51
CA SER A 71 4.09 6.42 13.46
C SER A 71 3.56 5.91 12.10
N PRO A 72 2.27 5.57 11.99
CA PRO A 72 1.67 5.23 10.71
C PRO A 72 1.79 6.34 9.66
N GLU A 73 1.86 7.59 10.09
CA GLU A 73 1.95 8.78 9.21
C GLU A 73 3.30 8.86 8.50
N ASP A 74 4.33 8.14 8.99
CA ASP A 74 5.66 8.08 8.38
C ASP A 74 5.73 7.16 7.16
N ILE A 75 4.73 6.27 7.00
CA ILE A 75 4.72 5.22 5.96
C ILE A 75 3.41 5.14 5.16
N ILE A 76 2.30 5.66 5.68
CA ILE A 76 1.00 5.65 4.99
C ILE A 76 0.79 6.96 4.25
N GLU A 77 0.42 6.88 2.98
CA GLU A 77 0.00 8.03 2.20
C GLU A 77 -1.41 7.87 1.62
N LYS A 78 -2.09 9.01 1.46
CA LYS A 78 -3.41 9.06 0.82
C LYS A 78 -3.25 9.06 -0.70
N GLY A 79 -3.75 8.02 -1.33
CA GLY A 79 -3.87 7.89 -2.78
C GLY A 79 -5.24 8.29 -3.32
N PHE A 80 -5.49 7.89 -4.57
CA PHE A 80 -6.74 8.05 -5.30
C PHE A 80 -7.95 7.67 -4.44
N ALA A 81 -8.99 8.50 -4.48
CA ALA A 81 -10.24 8.31 -3.71
C ALA A 81 -10.04 8.12 -2.19
N GLY A 82 -8.92 8.58 -1.63
CA GLY A 82 -8.64 8.51 -0.18
C GLY A 82 -8.19 7.14 0.33
N ILE A 83 -7.79 6.23 -0.58
CA ILE A 83 -7.19 4.94 -0.25
C ILE A 83 -5.89 5.19 0.54
N ASP A 84 -5.72 4.49 1.66
CA ASP A 84 -4.44 4.41 2.36
C ASP A 84 -3.53 3.42 1.63
N GLY A 85 -2.37 3.88 1.16
CA GLY A 85 -1.35 3.08 0.49
C GLY A 85 -0.01 3.19 1.19
#